data_AF-A0A6A0H6B3-F1
#
_entry.id   AF-A0A6A0H6B3-F1
#
_cell.length_a   1.000
_cell.length_b   1.000
_cell.length_c   1.000
_cell.angle_alpha   90.00
_cell.angle_beta   90.00
_cell.angle_gamma   90.00
#
_symmetry.space_group_name_H-M   'P 1'
#
loop_
_entity.id
_entity.type
_entity.pdbx_description
1 polymer ?
#
loop_
_entity_poly.entity_id
_entity_poly.type
_entity_poly.pdbx_seq_one_letter_code
_entity_poly.pdbx_strand_id
1 'polypeptide(L)'
;MESDEEDQKPAKTKALKVTKTEVDDTDDEINSKKSKAAKSAPKKKSGGSKEKAPVKSVERKLMKKGRAAVDASCPVAATSHVLDEGNTIWDCMLNQTNIQFNNNKYYIIQLLEDDKGGVYSVWMRWGRVGAHGQNSLKPCGGDIEMAKKIFCDKFRDKTRNDWHARSEFEKVPGKYDLLHMDYSDEGSKEPEVKDEADGLKQERKPIKSELDDAVRQLVELVCDIKIMEEAVMEMKYDAVKAPLGKLTKEQIKSGYLALVEISNIVNVASGKIDNKALLAACNAFYTRIPHYFGMKVPPLIRTPSEVRQKLQLLEALGDIEAAMTFLKDAALDDGLHPADSKYKAMHCDIKPIASTDEEYQLISKYVSLNHGKTHSSYKLQVEQIFVCEKSAEQDRFMKSIGNRKLLWHGSRLSNWAGILSQGLRIAPPEAPVTGYMFGKGIYFADMCSKSANYCMASCANTTGLLTLCEVALGTSKELLQADYQADKLPSGYQSVKGVGTMAPVESNQVVMKDGVVVPLGPASSATKKGLSLLYNEYIVYNPAQVRLRYLVKVKFDFSR
;
A
#
# COMPACT_ATOMS: atom_id res chain seq x y z
N MET A 1 -32.05 56.67 -56.52
CA MET A 1 -32.67 56.49 -55.20
C MET A 1 -32.97 55.00 -55.14
N GLU A 2 -31.92 54.20 -54.93
CA GLU A 2 -31.48 53.72 -53.59
C GLU A 2 -32.40 52.57 -53.12
N SER A 3 -31.91 51.44 -52.60
CA SER A 3 -30.55 51.08 -52.13
C SER A 3 -30.29 49.57 -52.25
N ASP A 4 -29.01 49.17 -52.18
CA ASP A 4 -28.53 47.78 -52.22
C ASP A 4 -28.88 46.95 -50.97
N GLU A 5 -28.94 45.62 -51.13
CA GLU A 5 -28.61 44.65 -50.06
C GLU A 5 -27.97 43.39 -50.69
N GLU A 6 -26.81 42.96 -50.17
CA GLU A 6 -25.92 42.00 -50.84
C GLU A 6 -26.14 40.51 -50.47
N ASP A 7 -25.80 39.67 -51.44
CA ASP A 7 -25.84 38.20 -51.45
C ASP A 7 -24.62 37.58 -50.74
N GLN A 8 -24.78 36.50 -49.94
CA GLN A 8 -23.69 35.54 -49.73
C GLN A 8 -24.11 34.12 -49.27
N LYS A 9 -23.36 33.14 -49.80
CA LYS A 9 -23.73 31.72 -49.96
C LYS A 9 -23.33 30.80 -48.79
N PRO A 10 -24.00 29.64 -48.61
CA PRO A 10 -23.63 28.67 -47.57
C PRO A 10 -22.33 27.91 -47.87
N ALA A 11 -21.45 27.81 -46.87
CA ALA A 11 -20.15 27.15 -46.98
C ALA A 11 -20.18 25.66 -46.57
N LYS A 12 -19.35 24.85 -47.25
CA LYS A 12 -19.29 23.38 -47.12
C LYS A 12 -18.73 22.93 -45.76
N THR A 13 -19.43 22.00 -45.11
CA THR A 13 -18.98 21.32 -43.89
C THR A 13 -17.74 20.47 -44.15
N LYS A 14 -16.59 20.82 -43.55
CA LYS A 14 -15.40 19.95 -43.54
C LYS A 14 -15.39 19.07 -42.30
N ALA A 15 -15.17 17.77 -42.48
CA ALA A 15 -14.96 16.84 -41.38
C ALA A 15 -13.66 17.20 -40.62
N LEU A 16 -13.77 17.39 -39.30
CA LEU A 16 -12.65 17.60 -38.41
C LEU A 16 -12.02 16.26 -38.02
N LYS A 17 -10.71 16.11 -38.27
CA LYS A 17 -9.92 14.98 -37.79
C LYS A 17 -9.92 14.96 -36.27
N VAL A 18 -10.41 13.86 -35.69
CA VAL A 18 -10.15 13.54 -34.27
C VAL A 18 -8.65 13.24 -34.13
N THR A 19 -7.93 14.08 -33.40
CA THR A 19 -6.54 13.83 -33.01
C THR A 19 -6.51 12.67 -32.01
N LYS A 20 -5.74 11.62 -32.32
CA LYS A 20 -5.43 10.55 -31.38
C LYS A 20 -4.77 11.18 -30.14
N THR A 21 -5.34 10.92 -28.97
CA THR A 21 -4.63 11.05 -27.71
C THR A 21 -3.80 9.78 -27.54
N GLU A 22 -2.49 9.87 -27.70
CA GLU A 22 -1.60 8.76 -27.39
C GLU A 22 -1.55 8.61 -25.86
N VAL A 23 -2.05 7.48 -25.37
CA VAL A 23 -1.91 7.09 -23.97
C VAL A 23 -0.53 6.45 -23.86
N ASP A 24 0.37 7.14 -23.17
CA ASP A 24 1.77 6.72 -23.00
C ASP A 24 1.83 5.50 -22.07
N ASP A 25 2.00 4.33 -22.68
CA ASP A 25 2.17 3.03 -22.00
C ASP A 25 3.69 2.74 -21.97
N THR A 26 4.41 3.50 -21.15
CA THR A 26 5.84 3.31 -20.89
C THR A 26 6.07 2.93 -19.43
N ASP A 27 6.52 1.70 -19.21
CA ASP A 27 7.24 1.33 -17.98
C ASP A 27 8.49 2.24 -17.88
N ASP A 28 8.67 2.92 -16.75
CA ASP A 28 9.72 3.95 -16.55
C ASP A 28 11.15 3.36 -16.64
N GLU A 29 11.77 3.38 -17.83
CA GLU A 29 13.21 3.12 -17.99
C GLU A 29 14.08 4.30 -17.52
N ILE A 30 14.91 4.06 -16.51
CA ILE A 30 15.96 4.99 -16.05
C ILE A 30 17.09 5.07 -17.10
N ASN A 31 16.99 5.99 -18.05
CA ASN A 31 17.97 6.12 -19.13
C ASN A 31 19.13 7.08 -18.79
N SER A 32 20.27 6.51 -18.36
CA SER A 32 21.52 7.26 -18.14
C SER A 32 22.28 7.56 -19.45
N LYS A 33 22.00 8.68 -20.12
CA LYS A 33 22.74 9.09 -21.32
C LYS A 33 24.10 9.71 -21.01
N LYS A 34 25.18 8.99 -21.34
CA LYS A 34 26.53 9.55 -21.54
C LYS A 34 26.57 10.39 -22.83
N SER A 35 27.23 11.54 -22.79
CA SER A 35 27.68 12.28 -23.97
C SER A 35 29.17 12.62 -23.85
N LYS A 36 29.89 12.73 -24.99
CA LYS A 36 31.35 12.89 -25.06
C LYS A 36 31.73 13.94 -26.12
N ALA A 37 32.46 14.99 -25.72
CA ALA A 37 33.40 15.87 -26.45
C ALA A 37 33.42 17.26 -25.75
N ALA A 38 34.44 17.64 -24.97
CA ALA A 38 35.76 18.19 -25.39
C ALA A 38 35.63 19.55 -26.12
N LYS A 39 36.25 20.67 -25.70
CA LYS A 39 37.39 20.96 -24.78
C LYS A 39 36.97 22.13 -23.82
N SER A 40 37.73 22.78 -22.91
CA SER A 40 39.19 22.92 -22.67
C SER A 40 39.53 23.10 -21.15
N ALA A 41 40.51 23.95 -20.79
CA ALA A 41 41.06 24.24 -19.45
C ALA A 41 40.95 25.78 -19.13
N PRO A 42 41.21 26.32 -17.89
CA PRO A 42 42.13 25.80 -16.86
C PRO A 42 41.66 25.76 -15.38
N LYS A 43 42.51 25.12 -14.57
CA LYS A 43 42.35 24.68 -13.17
C LYS A 43 42.21 25.82 -12.14
N LYS A 44 41.36 25.62 -11.12
CA LYS A 44 41.58 26.10 -9.73
C LYS A 44 41.25 25.01 -8.71
N LYS A 45 41.76 25.19 -7.48
CA LYS A 45 42.11 24.12 -6.52
C LYS A 45 40.91 23.41 -5.86
N SER A 46 41.12 22.14 -5.55
CA SER A 46 40.24 21.28 -4.77
C SER A 46 40.12 21.69 -3.30
N GLY A 47 38.88 21.74 -2.79
CA GLY A 47 38.56 21.71 -1.37
C GLY A 47 37.40 20.73 -1.17
N GLY A 48 37.66 19.55 -0.62
CA GLY A 48 36.63 18.55 -0.38
C GLY A 48 36.17 18.54 1.08
N SER A 49 34.87 18.35 1.33
CA SER A 49 34.42 17.56 2.49
C SER A 49 32.94 17.18 2.43
N LYS A 50 32.71 15.86 2.51
CA LYS A 50 31.60 15.19 3.20
C LYS A 50 30.16 15.51 2.74
N GLU A 51 29.78 14.85 1.66
CA GLU A 51 28.40 14.35 1.50
C GLU A 51 28.06 13.43 2.70
N LYS A 52 26.90 13.65 3.35
CA LYS A 52 26.52 12.90 4.56
C LYS A 52 25.83 11.59 4.19
N ALA A 53 26.30 10.50 4.79
CA ALA A 53 25.70 9.17 4.69
C ALA A 53 24.21 9.16 5.12
N PRO A 54 23.40 8.20 4.62
CA PRO A 54 22.00 8.07 5.01
C PRO A 54 21.85 7.84 6.52
N VAL A 55 20.72 8.33 7.06
CA VAL A 55 20.39 8.25 8.49
C VAL A 55 20.18 6.79 8.86
N LYS A 56 21.01 6.27 9.78
CA LYS A 56 20.77 4.95 10.39
C LYS A 56 19.40 4.95 11.07
N SER A 57 18.62 3.89 10.85
CA SER A 57 17.50 3.54 11.70
C SER A 57 17.98 3.46 13.14
N VAL A 58 17.41 4.29 14.01
CA VAL A 58 17.61 4.18 15.45
C VAL A 58 16.41 3.40 15.96
N GLU A 59 16.61 2.12 16.25
CA GLU A 59 15.63 1.32 16.99
C GLU A 59 15.39 2.03 18.34
N ARG A 60 14.18 2.58 18.52
CA ARG A 60 13.75 3.22 19.76
C ARG A 60 12.60 2.43 20.32
N LYS A 61 12.90 1.63 21.32
CA LYS A 61 11.95 0.77 22.04
C LYS A 61 10.80 1.62 22.59
N LEU A 62 9.60 1.44 22.05
CA LEU A 62 8.39 2.06 22.58
C LEU A 62 8.04 1.35 23.90
N MET A 63 8.03 2.09 25.01
CA MET A 63 7.57 1.54 26.29
C MET A 63 6.05 1.67 26.36
N LYS A 64 5.34 0.61 25.98
CA LYS A 64 3.89 0.55 26.06
C LYS A 64 3.43 0.15 27.47
N LYS A 65 2.71 1.05 28.14
CA LYS A 65 2.03 0.83 29.41
C LYS A 65 0.60 1.34 29.25
N GLY A 66 -0.38 0.44 29.27
CA GLY A 66 -1.77 0.74 28.91
C GLY A 66 -2.03 0.77 27.40
N ARG A 67 -3.16 1.39 27.00
CA ARG A 67 -3.66 1.40 25.63
C ARG A 67 -2.88 2.30 24.66
N ALA A 68 -2.22 3.34 25.17
CA ALA A 68 -1.33 4.20 24.39
C ALA A 68 0.10 4.20 24.96
N ALA A 69 1.09 3.89 24.11
CA ALA A 69 2.49 4.09 24.46
C ALA A 69 2.82 5.59 24.62
N VAL A 70 3.61 5.91 25.65
CA VAL A 70 4.18 7.25 25.81
C VAL A 70 5.15 7.52 24.67
N ASP A 71 5.14 8.75 24.15
CA ASP A 71 6.10 9.19 23.15
C ASP A 71 7.54 8.97 23.64
N ALA A 72 8.31 8.15 22.92
CA ALA A 72 9.71 7.81 23.25
C ALA A 72 10.67 9.02 23.27
N SER A 73 10.19 10.21 22.88
CA SER A 73 10.90 11.49 23.04
C SER A 73 10.68 12.16 24.39
N CYS A 74 9.76 11.66 25.21
CA CYS A 74 9.40 12.23 26.51
C CYS A 74 10.42 11.82 27.59
N PRO A 75 11.00 12.75 28.37
CA PRO A 75 11.97 12.42 29.42
C PRO A 75 11.48 11.45 30.49
N VAL A 76 10.16 11.36 30.71
CA VAL A 76 9.52 10.49 31.72
C VAL A 76 8.87 9.24 31.12
N ALA A 77 9.09 8.94 29.82
CA ALA A 77 8.47 7.78 29.16
C ALA A 77 8.74 6.42 29.84
N ALA A 78 9.87 6.30 30.57
CA ALA A 78 10.22 5.10 31.30
C ALA A 78 9.51 4.95 32.66
N THR A 79 8.91 6.01 33.21
CA THR A 79 8.33 6.09 34.57
C THR A 79 6.88 6.61 34.59
N SER A 80 6.26 6.74 33.42
CA SER A 80 4.89 7.20 33.27
C SER A 80 4.15 6.38 32.22
N HIS A 81 2.83 6.49 32.23
CA HIS A 81 1.91 5.97 31.22
C HIS A 81 0.98 7.08 30.73
N VAL A 82 0.33 6.88 29.58
CA VAL A 82 -0.73 7.80 29.11
C VAL A 82 -1.97 7.61 29.97
N LEU A 83 -2.57 8.70 30.46
CA LEU A 83 -3.79 8.64 31.26
C LEU A 83 -4.94 8.04 30.45
N ASP A 84 -5.61 7.08 31.06
CA ASP A 84 -6.67 6.28 30.46
C ASP A 84 -7.88 6.21 31.41
N GLU A 85 -8.95 6.92 31.07
CA GLU A 85 -10.17 7.04 31.89
C GLU A 85 -11.38 6.48 31.15
N GLY A 86 -11.75 5.24 31.48
CA GLY A 86 -12.93 4.56 30.92
C GLY A 86 -12.80 4.34 29.41
N ASN A 87 -13.47 5.19 28.61
CA ASN A 87 -13.40 5.17 27.15
C ASN A 87 -12.60 6.35 26.56
N THR A 88 -11.93 7.16 27.38
CA THR A 88 -11.10 8.28 26.92
C THR A 88 -9.64 8.08 27.27
N ILE A 89 -8.83 7.92 26.24
CA ILE A 89 -7.37 7.93 26.30
C ILE A 89 -6.90 9.34 25.98
N TRP A 90 -6.07 9.91 26.84
CA TRP A 90 -5.60 11.29 26.71
C TRP A 90 -4.34 11.39 25.84
N ASP A 91 -4.42 10.88 24.60
CA ASP A 91 -3.40 11.00 23.54
C ASP A 91 -4.07 11.54 22.27
N CYS A 92 -3.39 12.43 21.55
CA CYS A 92 -3.79 12.78 20.18
C CYS A 92 -2.59 13.13 19.31
N MET A 93 -2.63 12.70 18.06
CA MET A 93 -1.74 13.14 16.99
C MET A 93 -2.50 14.03 16.02
N LEU A 94 -1.99 15.26 15.85
CA LEU A 94 -2.53 16.24 14.93
C LEU A 94 -1.58 16.47 13.76
N ASN A 95 -2.11 16.68 12.55
CA ASN A 95 -1.32 16.95 11.34
C ASN A 95 -1.81 18.21 10.60
N GLN A 96 -0.93 18.85 9.84
CA GLN A 96 -1.25 20.02 9.02
C GLN A 96 -0.29 20.14 7.84
N THR A 97 -0.83 20.06 6.61
CA THR A 97 -0.10 20.47 5.40
C THR A 97 -0.68 21.75 4.80
N ASN A 98 0.22 22.67 4.46
CA ASN A 98 -0.02 23.77 3.52
C ASN A 98 1.21 23.93 2.61
N ILE A 99 1.08 23.45 1.37
CA ILE A 99 2.09 23.46 0.31
C ILE A 99 2.60 24.87 0.00
N GLN A 100 1.71 25.88 -0.06
CA GLN A 100 2.08 27.26 -0.45
C GLN A 100 3.16 27.86 0.45
N PHE A 101 3.09 27.53 1.75
CA PHE A 101 4.00 28.04 2.77
C PHE A 101 5.01 26.98 3.25
N ASN A 102 5.19 25.88 2.51
CA ASN A 102 6.01 24.72 2.88
C ASN A 102 5.77 24.22 4.32
N ASN A 103 4.52 24.32 4.79
CA ASN A 103 4.12 23.78 6.09
C ASN A 103 3.75 22.30 5.90
N ASN A 104 4.43 21.41 6.59
CA ASN A 104 4.06 20.00 6.73
C ASN A 104 4.40 19.62 8.18
N LYS A 105 3.44 19.78 9.08
CA LYS A 105 3.66 19.90 10.53
C LYS A 105 2.79 18.93 11.31
N TYR A 106 3.35 18.36 12.37
CA TYR A 106 2.65 17.52 13.33
C TYR A 106 2.62 18.18 14.72
N TYR A 107 1.66 17.75 15.56
CA TYR A 107 1.55 18.12 16.96
C TYR A 107 1.02 16.92 17.76
N ILE A 108 1.82 16.38 18.68
CA ILE A 108 1.43 15.37 19.67
C ILE A 108 1.00 16.10 20.94
N ILE A 109 -0.08 15.64 21.57
CA ILE A 109 -0.48 16.02 22.94
C ILE A 109 -0.75 14.73 23.71
N GLN A 110 -0.11 14.54 24.86
CA GLN A 110 -0.32 13.42 25.76
C GLN A 110 -0.50 13.93 27.19
N LEU A 111 -1.53 13.47 27.90
CA LEU A 111 -1.62 13.59 29.35
C LEU A 111 -1.03 12.31 29.94
N LEU A 112 -0.03 12.46 30.81
CA LEU A 112 0.73 11.37 31.42
C LEU A 112 0.50 11.34 32.93
N GLU A 113 0.42 10.15 33.49
CA GLU A 113 0.47 9.89 34.94
C GLU A 113 1.75 9.10 35.28
N ASP A 114 2.42 9.42 36.39
CA ASP A 114 3.53 8.63 36.92
C ASP A 114 3.06 7.22 37.30
N ASP A 115 3.88 6.19 37.09
CA ASP A 115 3.49 4.80 37.39
C ASP A 115 3.22 4.55 38.89
N LYS A 116 3.67 5.45 39.78
CA LYS A 116 3.34 5.43 41.22
C LYS A 116 1.97 6.03 41.54
N GLY A 117 1.31 6.63 40.55
CA GLY A 117 0.02 7.30 40.65
C GLY A 117 0.07 8.71 41.23
N GLY A 118 -0.96 9.50 40.97
CA GLY A 118 -1.22 10.79 41.63
C GLY A 118 -0.26 11.93 41.27
N VAL A 119 0.53 11.79 40.21
CA VAL A 119 1.37 12.86 39.65
C VAL A 119 1.17 12.93 38.14
N TYR A 120 0.61 14.04 37.68
CA TYR A 120 0.20 14.26 36.29
C TYR A 120 1.14 15.25 35.58
N SER A 121 1.27 15.07 34.27
CA SER A 121 1.93 16.04 33.40
C SER A 121 1.33 16.04 32.00
N VAL A 122 1.42 17.16 31.28
CA VAL A 122 1.04 17.24 29.86
C VAL A 122 2.29 17.35 29.00
N TRP A 123 2.53 16.32 28.20
CA TRP A 123 3.56 16.29 27.18
C TRP A 123 3.03 16.82 25.85
N MET A 124 3.84 17.65 25.19
CA MET A 124 3.55 18.23 23.88
C MET A 124 4.80 18.16 23.01
N ARG A 125 4.69 17.63 21.78
CA ARG A 125 5.81 17.60 20.82
C ARG A 125 5.34 18.00 19.43
N TRP A 126 6.04 18.92 18.78
CA TRP A 126 5.62 19.48 17.50
C TRP A 126 6.79 19.83 16.59
N GLY A 127 6.55 19.85 15.29
CA GLY A 127 7.57 20.23 14.32
C GLY A 127 7.21 19.80 12.92
N ARG A 128 8.22 19.62 12.07
CA ARG A 128 8.03 19.12 10.71
C ARG A 128 7.78 17.60 10.71
N VAL A 129 6.90 17.11 9.84
CA VAL A 129 6.71 15.66 9.60
C VAL A 129 8.06 15.03 9.22
N GLY A 130 8.30 13.80 9.69
CA GLY A 130 9.59 13.08 9.74
C GLY A 130 10.74 13.67 10.58
N ALA A 131 10.62 14.90 11.12
CA ALA A 131 11.64 15.49 11.98
C ALA A 131 11.31 15.38 13.49
N HIS A 132 12.34 15.43 14.34
CA HIS A 132 12.21 15.29 15.80
C HIS A 132 11.42 16.44 16.48
N GLY A 133 11.51 17.66 15.94
CA GLY A 133 10.74 18.82 16.42
C GLY A 133 11.21 19.41 17.76
N GLN A 134 10.40 20.33 18.28
CA GLN A 134 10.48 20.91 19.63
C GLN A 134 9.48 20.19 20.55
N ASN A 135 9.68 20.29 21.85
CA ASN A 135 8.78 19.68 22.85
C ASN A 135 8.60 20.57 24.09
N SER A 136 7.65 20.18 24.93
CA SER A 136 7.40 20.75 26.25
C SER A 136 6.75 19.68 27.14
N LEU A 137 7.31 19.47 28.33
CA LEU A 137 6.66 18.71 29.41
C LEU A 137 6.17 19.72 30.45
N LYS A 138 4.87 19.70 30.77
CA LYS A 138 4.26 20.55 31.79
C LYS A 138 3.87 19.71 33.00
N PRO A 139 4.58 19.80 34.14
CA PRO A 139 4.15 19.13 35.37
C PRO A 139 2.90 19.81 35.93
N CYS A 140 1.96 19.01 36.44
CA CYS A 140 0.72 19.47 37.09
C CYS A 140 0.62 19.02 38.56
N GLY A 141 1.58 18.21 39.05
CA GLY A 141 1.49 17.63 40.40
C GLY A 141 0.28 16.71 40.51
N GLY A 142 -0.40 16.72 41.66
CA GLY A 142 -1.63 15.94 41.86
C GLY A 142 -2.89 16.54 41.22
N ASP A 143 -2.81 17.67 40.51
CA ASP A 143 -3.98 18.33 39.93
C ASP A 143 -4.29 17.78 38.52
N ILE A 144 -5.09 16.71 38.50
CA ILE A 144 -5.58 16.07 37.27
C ILE A 144 -6.46 17.02 36.44
N GLU A 145 -7.26 17.88 37.07
CA GLU A 145 -8.18 18.78 36.36
C GLU A 145 -7.41 19.94 35.69
N MET A 146 -6.33 20.43 36.30
CA MET A 146 -5.37 21.32 35.64
C MET A 146 -4.72 20.64 34.43
N ALA A 147 -4.32 19.38 34.54
CA ALA A 147 -3.71 18.63 33.43
C ALA A 147 -4.69 18.46 32.26
N LYS A 148 -5.93 18.01 32.54
CA LYS A 148 -7.02 17.90 31.57
C LYS A 148 -7.33 19.23 30.92
N LYS A 149 -7.45 20.31 31.70
CA LYS A 149 -7.68 21.67 31.18
C LYS A 149 -6.56 22.11 30.24
N ILE A 150 -5.29 21.90 30.60
CA ILE A 150 -4.14 22.23 29.74
C ILE A 150 -4.17 21.44 28.43
N PHE A 151 -4.56 20.15 28.48
CA PHE A 151 -4.75 19.32 27.30
C PHE A 151 -5.85 19.87 26.39
N CYS A 152 -7.07 20.07 26.92
CA CYS A 152 -8.24 20.55 26.18
C CYS A 152 -8.02 21.96 25.59
N ASP A 153 -7.46 22.89 26.39
CA ASP A 153 -7.11 24.24 25.92
C ASP A 153 -6.10 24.18 24.77
N LYS A 154 -5.13 23.23 24.82
CA LYS A 154 -4.14 23.07 23.74
C LYS A 154 -4.75 22.46 22.49
N PHE A 155 -5.57 21.41 22.64
CA PHE A 155 -6.32 20.81 21.54
C PHE A 155 -7.16 21.88 20.82
N ARG A 156 -8.01 22.60 21.56
CA ARG A 156 -8.89 23.65 21.03
C ARG A 156 -8.14 24.83 20.40
N ASP A 157 -6.98 25.21 20.92
CA ASP A 157 -6.08 26.18 20.27
C ASP A 157 -5.60 25.67 18.89
N LYS A 158 -5.21 24.40 18.78
CA LYS A 158 -4.66 23.83 17.53
C LYS A 158 -5.72 23.42 16.51
N THR A 159 -6.89 22.96 16.94
CA THR A 159 -7.93 22.39 16.07
C THR A 159 -9.18 23.25 15.92
N ARG A 160 -9.43 24.19 16.86
CA ARG A 160 -10.72 24.89 17.06
C ARG A 160 -11.92 24.01 17.47
N ASN A 161 -11.71 22.71 17.67
CA ASN A 161 -12.72 21.77 18.14
C ASN A 161 -12.62 21.58 19.65
N ASP A 162 -13.69 21.08 20.28
CA ASP A 162 -13.65 20.63 21.67
C ASP A 162 -13.13 19.18 21.76
N TRP A 163 -12.43 18.83 22.85
CA TRP A 163 -11.88 17.50 23.05
C TRP A 163 -12.95 16.44 23.39
N HIS A 164 -14.01 16.83 24.10
CA HIS A 164 -15.09 15.92 24.47
C HIS A 164 -16.02 15.67 23.28
N ALA A 165 -16.17 16.64 22.37
CA ALA A 165 -16.91 16.51 21.11
C ALA A 165 -16.05 15.97 19.93
N ARG A 166 -14.89 15.35 20.19
CA ARG A 166 -13.95 14.89 19.14
C ARG A 166 -14.51 13.83 18.17
N SER A 167 -15.63 13.19 18.50
CA SER A 167 -16.38 12.30 17.60
C SER A 167 -17.05 13.07 16.44
N GLU A 168 -17.30 14.36 16.63
CA GLU A 168 -17.93 15.27 15.66
C GLU A 168 -16.90 16.28 15.09
N PHE A 169 -15.63 15.87 15.02
CA PHE A 169 -14.52 16.74 14.64
C PHE A 169 -14.68 17.36 13.24
N GLU A 170 -14.65 18.69 13.15
CA GLU A 170 -14.67 19.41 11.88
C GLU A 170 -13.31 20.04 11.53
N LYS A 171 -12.81 19.77 10.32
CA LYS A 171 -11.56 20.34 9.80
C LYS A 171 -11.69 21.85 9.54
N VAL A 172 -11.25 22.66 10.50
CA VAL A 172 -11.19 24.13 10.30
C VAL A 172 -10.00 24.53 9.40
N PRO A 173 -10.19 25.35 8.35
CA PRO A 173 -9.10 25.84 7.49
C PRO A 173 -7.97 26.56 8.26
N GLY A 174 -6.72 26.35 7.85
CA GLY A 174 -5.54 26.96 8.51
C GLY A 174 -5.20 26.44 9.92
N LYS A 175 -6.01 25.53 10.48
CA LYS A 175 -5.76 24.82 11.75
C LYS A 175 -5.28 23.39 11.50
N TYR A 176 -4.89 22.68 12.56
CA TYR A 176 -4.52 21.27 12.46
C TYR A 176 -5.75 20.38 12.21
N ASP A 177 -5.51 19.19 11.70
CA ASP A 177 -6.46 18.08 11.57
C ASP A 177 -6.15 17.02 12.64
N LEU A 178 -7.13 16.19 12.98
CA LEU A 178 -6.95 15.05 13.88
C LEU A 178 -6.66 13.79 13.06
N LEU A 179 -5.68 12.98 13.48
CA LEU A 179 -5.48 11.64 12.93
C LEU A 179 -6.18 10.61 13.81
N HIS A 180 -7.01 9.77 13.20
CA HIS A 180 -7.72 8.67 13.83
C HIS A 180 -6.74 7.52 14.08
N MET A 181 -6.27 7.41 15.33
CA MET A 181 -5.37 6.36 15.79
C MET A 181 -6.16 5.26 16.51
N ASP A 182 -5.83 4.01 16.23
CA ASP A 182 -6.34 2.85 16.96
C ASP A 182 -5.62 2.74 18.31
N TYR A 183 -6.43 2.62 19.36
CA TYR A 183 -6.00 2.39 20.73
C TYR A 183 -6.75 1.25 21.42
N SER A 184 -7.37 0.33 20.66
CA SER A 184 -8.04 -0.88 21.16
C SER A 184 -7.10 -1.89 21.86
N ASP A 185 -5.82 -1.51 22.04
CA ASP A 185 -4.72 -2.36 22.42
C ASP A 185 -4.64 -2.55 23.94
N GLU A 186 -5.52 -3.39 24.47
CA GLU A 186 -5.45 -3.92 25.84
C GLU A 186 -4.21 -4.82 25.99
N GLY A 187 -3.10 -4.21 26.41
CA GLY A 187 -2.01 -4.93 27.04
C GLY A 187 -1.21 -5.89 26.14
N SER A 188 -1.28 -5.77 24.80
CA SER A 188 -0.36 -6.55 23.96
C SER A 188 1.09 -6.14 24.27
N LYS A 189 1.89 -7.12 24.68
CA LYS A 189 3.33 -6.97 24.73
C LYS A 189 3.80 -7.09 23.29
N GLU A 190 4.27 -6.00 22.70
CA GLU A 190 5.12 -6.10 21.51
C GLU A 190 6.20 -7.17 21.80
N PRO A 191 6.48 -8.08 20.85
CA PRO A 191 7.53 -9.07 21.05
C PRO A 191 8.87 -8.35 21.16
N GLU A 192 9.32 -8.14 22.41
CA GLU A 192 10.63 -7.57 22.70
C GLU A 192 11.70 -8.45 22.05
N VAL A 193 12.25 -8.02 20.91
CA VAL A 193 13.56 -8.50 20.46
C VAL A 193 14.56 -8.01 21.51
N LYS A 194 14.90 -8.91 22.43
CA LYS A 194 15.92 -8.66 23.45
C LYS A 194 17.25 -9.06 22.88
N ASP A 195 18.04 -8.05 22.49
CA ASP A 195 19.48 -8.20 22.62
C ASP A 195 19.81 -8.43 24.10
N GLU A 196 20.64 -9.42 24.36
CA GLU A 196 20.95 -9.90 25.71
C GLU A 196 21.83 -8.90 26.48
N ALA A 197 21.27 -8.31 27.54
CA ALA A 197 22.04 -7.63 28.58
C ALA A 197 21.31 -7.68 29.93
N ASP A 198 21.68 -8.70 30.71
CA ASP A 198 21.58 -8.85 32.17
C ASP A 198 20.22 -8.74 32.90
N GLY A 199 20.00 -9.65 33.86
CA GLY A 199 18.96 -9.52 34.89
C GLY A 199 17.78 -10.50 34.84
N LEU A 200 18.02 -11.75 35.28
CA LEU A 200 17.06 -12.64 35.98
C LEU A 200 15.60 -12.64 35.47
N LYS A 201 15.33 -13.39 34.39
CA LYS A 201 13.99 -13.94 34.11
C LYS A 201 14.11 -15.42 33.78
N GLN A 202 13.19 -16.23 34.30
CA GLN A 202 13.16 -17.68 34.07
C GLN A 202 13.16 -17.97 32.57
N GLU A 203 14.10 -18.81 32.13
CA GLU A 203 14.12 -19.34 30.76
C GLU A 203 12.87 -20.20 30.50
N ARG A 204 11.83 -19.60 29.92
CA ARG A 204 10.84 -20.39 29.19
C ARG A 204 11.59 -21.04 28.02
N LYS A 205 11.72 -22.37 28.04
CA LYS A 205 12.31 -23.12 26.91
C LYS A 205 11.63 -22.67 25.61
N PRO A 206 12.38 -22.37 24.54
CA PRO A 206 11.78 -21.97 23.28
C PRO A 206 10.87 -23.10 22.80
N ILE A 207 9.57 -22.80 22.65
CA ILE A 207 8.59 -23.72 22.10
C ILE A 207 9.00 -23.98 20.66
N LYS A 208 9.27 -25.24 20.32
CA LYS A 208 9.63 -25.60 18.94
C LYS A 208 8.39 -25.48 18.06
N SER A 209 8.52 -24.80 16.92
CA SER A 209 7.48 -24.75 15.89
C SER A 209 7.10 -26.15 15.40
N GLU A 210 5.81 -26.38 15.19
CA GLU A 210 5.28 -27.60 14.56
C GLU A 210 5.18 -27.49 13.03
N LEU A 211 5.45 -26.30 12.46
CA LEU A 211 5.39 -26.05 11.02
C LEU A 211 6.58 -26.65 10.28
N ASP A 212 6.36 -26.96 9.01
CA ASP A 212 7.44 -27.20 8.05
C ASP A 212 8.36 -25.96 7.94
N ASP A 213 9.67 -26.17 7.85
CA ASP A 213 10.65 -25.07 7.88
C ASP A 213 10.48 -24.06 6.72
N ALA A 214 9.99 -24.48 5.55
CA ALA A 214 9.72 -23.56 4.45
C ALA A 214 8.45 -22.72 4.71
N VAL A 215 7.43 -23.31 5.35
CA VAL A 215 6.21 -22.60 5.76
C VAL A 215 6.50 -21.63 6.90
N ARG A 216 7.29 -22.05 7.89
CA ARG A 216 7.74 -21.21 9.00
C ARG A 216 8.50 -19.98 8.50
N GLN A 217 9.47 -20.16 7.59
CA GLN A 217 10.21 -19.07 6.95
C GLN A 217 9.31 -18.14 6.13
N LEU A 218 8.29 -18.69 5.44
CA LEU A 218 7.32 -17.87 4.71
C LEU A 218 6.49 -17.01 5.67
N VAL A 219 5.98 -17.57 6.76
CA VAL A 219 5.18 -16.85 7.78
C VAL A 219 6.03 -15.77 8.46
N GLU A 220 7.28 -16.08 8.81
CA GLU A 220 8.24 -15.12 9.34
C GLU A 220 8.47 -13.95 8.36
N LEU A 221 8.65 -14.24 7.07
CA LEU A 221 8.86 -13.23 6.01
C LEU A 221 7.64 -12.33 5.79
N VAL A 222 6.43 -12.87 5.64
CA VAL A 222 5.23 -12.06 5.33
C VAL A 222 4.70 -11.29 6.54
N CYS A 223 5.03 -11.72 7.76
CA CYS A 223 4.68 -11.05 9.01
C CYS A 223 5.83 -10.24 9.62
N ASP A 224 6.86 -9.89 8.84
CA ASP A 224 7.93 -9.00 9.29
C ASP A 224 7.46 -7.53 9.23
N ILE A 225 7.30 -6.94 10.42
CA ILE A 225 6.90 -5.54 10.60
C ILE A 225 7.94 -4.59 10.00
N LYS A 226 9.24 -4.92 10.05
CA LYS A 226 10.29 -4.05 9.48
C LYS A 226 10.15 -3.94 7.96
N ILE A 227 9.81 -5.04 7.28
CA ILE A 227 9.53 -5.04 5.84
C ILE A 227 8.28 -4.18 5.52
N MET A 228 7.25 -4.23 6.36
CA MET A 228 6.06 -3.38 6.21
C MET A 228 6.39 -1.88 6.41
N GLU A 229 7.18 -1.54 7.42
CA GLU A 229 7.64 -0.18 7.69
C GLU A 229 8.53 0.36 6.54
N GLU A 230 9.51 -0.42 6.08
CA GLU A 230 10.39 -0.06 4.98
C GLU A 230 9.61 0.20 3.68
N ALA A 231 8.62 -0.65 3.37
CA ALA A 231 7.77 -0.50 2.19
C ALA A 231 7.01 0.83 2.18
N VAL A 232 6.37 1.23 3.30
CA VAL A 232 5.63 2.51 3.36
C VAL A 232 6.57 3.72 3.43
N MET A 233 7.75 3.58 4.07
CA MET A 233 8.78 4.63 4.09
C MET A 233 9.36 4.90 2.69
N GLU A 234 9.52 3.87 1.85
CA GLU A 234 9.87 4.03 0.43
C GLU A 234 8.86 4.94 -0.28
N MET A 235 7.57 4.70 -0.04
CA MET A 235 6.43 5.46 -0.58
C MET A 235 6.24 6.85 0.06
N LYS A 236 7.16 7.24 0.95
CA LYS A 236 7.25 8.52 1.68
C LYS A 236 6.22 8.71 2.79
N TYR A 237 5.62 7.65 3.32
CA TYR A 237 4.79 7.70 4.52
C TYR A 237 5.63 7.94 5.79
N ASP A 238 5.10 8.66 6.79
CA ASP A 238 5.77 8.88 8.08
C ASP A 238 5.31 7.85 9.13
N ALA A 239 5.82 6.62 9.00
CA ALA A 239 5.56 5.51 9.93
C ALA A 239 6.01 5.79 11.39
N VAL A 240 6.94 6.73 11.60
CA VAL A 240 7.39 7.12 12.95
C VAL A 240 6.31 7.92 13.70
N LYS A 241 5.40 8.58 12.97
CA LYS A 241 4.36 9.46 13.53
C LYS A 241 2.95 8.92 13.38
N ALA A 242 2.70 8.13 12.35
CA ALA A 242 1.56 7.26 12.28
C ALA A 242 2.06 5.80 12.24
N PRO A 243 2.38 5.20 13.40
CA PRO A 243 2.81 3.80 13.47
C PRO A 243 1.75 2.89 12.87
N LEU A 244 2.20 1.89 12.13
CA LEU A 244 1.33 0.97 11.38
C LEU A 244 0.30 0.28 12.28
N GLY A 245 0.70 -0.14 13.49
CA GLY A 245 -0.19 -0.78 14.48
C GLY A 245 -1.26 0.13 15.10
N LYS A 246 -1.20 1.45 14.84
CA LYS A 246 -2.22 2.44 15.24
C LYS A 246 -3.05 2.97 14.06
N LEU A 247 -2.83 2.49 12.84
CA LEU A 247 -3.56 3.01 11.68
C LEU A 247 -5.01 2.47 11.66
N THR A 248 -5.98 3.35 11.45
CA THR A 248 -7.41 2.97 11.39
C THR A 248 -7.92 2.87 9.95
N LYS A 249 -8.92 2.01 9.73
CA LYS A 249 -9.72 1.96 8.49
C LYS A 249 -10.35 3.30 8.15
N GLU A 250 -10.77 4.05 9.17
CA GLU A 250 -11.31 5.42 9.04
C GLU A 250 -10.29 6.39 8.45
N GLN A 251 -9.05 6.38 8.95
CA GLN A 251 -7.99 7.23 8.42
C GLN A 251 -7.64 6.89 6.98
N ILE A 252 -7.58 5.59 6.64
CA ILE A 252 -7.32 5.12 5.28
C ILE A 252 -8.47 5.54 4.34
N LYS A 253 -9.73 5.36 4.76
CA LYS A 253 -10.93 5.82 4.02
C LYS A 253 -10.93 7.34 3.80
N SER A 254 -10.56 8.12 4.81
CA SER A 254 -10.37 9.58 4.70
C SER A 254 -9.29 9.95 3.67
N GLY A 255 -8.21 9.16 3.60
CA GLY A 255 -7.19 9.24 2.55
C GLY A 255 -7.71 8.96 1.14
N TYR A 256 -8.51 7.91 0.96
CA TYR A 256 -9.15 7.58 -0.33
C TYR A 256 -10.06 8.71 -0.82
N LEU A 257 -10.94 9.23 0.05
CA LEU A 257 -11.83 10.35 -0.27
C LEU A 257 -11.06 11.62 -0.70
N ALA A 258 -9.94 11.91 -0.03
CA ALA A 258 -9.06 13.02 -0.40
C ALA A 258 -8.37 12.79 -1.76
N LEU A 259 -8.01 11.54 -2.09
CA LEU A 259 -7.39 11.18 -3.36
C LEU A 259 -8.40 11.20 -4.53
N VAL A 260 -9.68 10.89 -4.29
CA VAL A 260 -10.76 11.06 -5.27
C VAL A 260 -10.91 12.50 -5.71
N GLU A 261 -10.84 13.47 -4.79
CA GLU A 261 -10.92 14.90 -5.12
C GLU A 261 -9.78 15.31 -6.07
N ILE A 262 -8.54 14.91 -5.76
CA ILE A 262 -7.36 15.12 -6.63
C ILE A 262 -7.58 14.45 -8.00
N SER A 263 -8.02 13.19 -8.00
CA SER A 263 -8.27 12.41 -9.20
C SER A 263 -9.30 13.10 -10.11
N ASN A 264 -10.40 13.60 -9.56
CA ASN A 264 -11.43 14.29 -10.33
C ASN A 264 -10.91 15.58 -10.99
N ILE A 265 -9.99 16.30 -10.33
CA ILE A 265 -9.36 17.53 -10.84
C ILE A 265 -8.28 17.23 -11.91
N VAL A 266 -7.54 16.13 -11.75
CA VAL A 266 -6.46 15.73 -12.68
C VAL A 266 -7.00 15.15 -13.98
N ASN A 267 -8.14 14.46 -13.95
CA ASN A 267 -8.72 13.78 -15.13
C ASN A 267 -9.79 14.62 -15.87
N VAL A 268 -9.83 15.95 -15.68
CA VAL A 268 -10.82 16.81 -16.35
C VAL A 268 -10.58 16.84 -17.87
N ALA A 269 -11.58 16.42 -18.64
CA ALA A 269 -11.51 16.30 -20.10
C ALA A 269 -11.16 17.60 -20.88
N SER A 270 -11.30 18.77 -20.25
CA SER A 270 -10.89 20.05 -20.85
C SER A 270 -9.37 20.31 -20.82
N GLY A 271 -8.60 19.50 -20.09
CA GLY A 271 -7.16 19.69 -19.85
C GLY A 271 -6.81 20.90 -18.98
N LYS A 272 -7.78 21.74 -18.61
CA LYS A 272 -7.58 22.94 -17.77
C LYS A 272 -7.73 22.61 -16.29
N ILE A 273 -6.62 22.23 -15.67
CA ILE A 273 -6.53 21.98 -14.23
C ILE A 273 -6.70 23.30 -13.44
N ASP A 274 -7.69 23.35 -12.54
CA ASP A 274 -7.75 24.39 -11.51
C ASP A 274 -6.63 24.16 -10.48
N ASN A 275 -5.55 24.93 -10.61
CA ASN A 275 -4.41 24.86 -9.70
C ASN A 275 -4.76 25.25 -8.26
N LYS A 276 -5.80 26.05 -8.00
CA LYS A 276 -6.22 26.44 -6.66
C LYS A 276 -7.00 25.30 -5.99
N ALA A 277 -7.93 24.68 -6.72
CA ALA A 277 -8.63 23.48 -6.25
C ALA A 277 -7.65 22.31 -6.04
N LEU A 278 -6.77 22.04 -7.00
CA LEU A 278 -5.79 20.95 -6.91
C LEU A 278 -4.88 21.10 -5.69
N LEU A 279 -4.43 22.33 -5.42
CA LEU A 279 -3.62 22.68 -4.26
C LEU A 279 -4.37 22.44 -2.94
N ALA A 280 -5.66 22.79 -2.86
CA ALA A 280 -6.49 22.52 -1.69
C ALA A 280 -6.66 21.00 -1.46
N ALA A 281 -6.98 20.24 -2.50
CA ALA A 281 -7.11 18.79 -2.45
C ALA A 281 -5.79 18.10 -2.05
N CYS A 282 -4.65 18.53 -2.61
CA CYS A 282 -3.32 18.03 -2.22
C CYS A 282 -2.98 18.35 -0.75
N ASN A 283 -3.34 19.55 -0.26
CA ASN A 283 -3.18 19.88 1.16
C ASN A 283 -4.03 18.96 2.05
N ALA A 284 -5.28 18.68 1.65
CA ALA A 284 -6.17 17.79 2.39
C ALA A 284 -5.63 16.35 2.42
N PHE A 285 -5.16 15.82 1.29
CA PHE A 285 -4.56 14.48 1.20
C PHE A 285 -3.32 14.33 2.10
N TYR A 286 -2.33 15.23 2.02
CA TYR A 286 -1.13 15.15 2.87
C TYR A 286 -1.37 15.50 4.35
N THR A 287 -2.49 16.16 4.65
CA THR A 287 -2.93 16.36 6.04
C THR A 287 -3.54 15.08 6.61
N ARG A 288 -4.29 14.30 5.81
CA ARG A 288 -4.88 13.03 6.24
C ARG A 288 -3.89 11.86 6.20
N ILE A 289 -2.96 11.84 5.25
CA ILE A 289 -1.95 10.79 5.09
C ILE A 289 -0.57 11.42 5.31
N PRO A 290 0.04 11.27 6.50
CA PRO A 290 1.33 11.89 6.82
C PRO A 290 2.43 11.44 5.89
N HIS A 291 3.09 12.41 5.24
CA HIS A 291 4.19 12.15 4.31
C HIS A 291 5.47 12.88 4.72
N TYR A 292 6.61 12.21 4.60
CA TYR A 292 7.93 12.79 4.82
C TYR A 292 8.62 13.22 3.52
N PHE A 293 8.73 14.54 3.33
CA PHE A 293 9.38 15.16 2.16
C PHE A 293 10.76 15.78 2.46
N GLY A 294 11.36 15.47 3.62
CA GLY A 294 12.51 16.23 4.13
C GLY A 294 12.16 17.72 4.23
N MET A 295 13.12 18.61 3.96
CA MET A 295 12.88 20.06 3.94
C MET A 295 12.23 20.60 2.64
N LYS A 296 12.00 19.74 1.64
CA LYS A 296 11.39 20.13 0.35
C LYS A 296 9.89 20.42 0.52
N VAL A 297 9.37 21.29 -0.33
CA VAL A 297 7.93 21.54 -0.46
C VAL A 297 7.22 20.22 -0.84
N PRO A 298 6.09 19.86 -0.21
CA PRO A 298 5.31 18.69 -0.65
C PRO A 298 4.86 18.87 -2.12
N PRO A 299 5.08 17.87 -3.00
CA PRO A 299 4.78 18.00 -4.42
C PRO A 299 3.27 17.98 -4.67
N LEU A 300 2.79 18.78 -5.62
CA LEU A 300 1.42 18.66 -6.11
C LEU A 300 1.28 17.38 -6.94
N ILE A 301 0.22 16.62 -6.71
CA ILE A 301 -0.15 15.44 -7.50
C ILE A 301 -0.86 15.96 -8.75
N ARG A 302 -0.20 15.93 -9.90
CA ARG A 302 -0.66 16.59 -11.14
C ARG A 302 -1.05 15.64 -12.26
N THR A 303 -0.63 14.39 -12.19
CA THR A 303 -0.78 13.39 -13.25
C THR A 303 -1.53 12.15 -12.76
N PRO A 304 -2.22 11.41 -13.66
CA PRO A 304 -2.80 10.12 -13.32
C PRO A 304 -1.79 9.13 -12.73
N SER A 305 -0.52 9.18 -13.17
CA SER A 305 0.53 8.30 -12.65
C SER A 305 0.87 8.60 -11.18
N GLU A 306 0.94 9.87 -10.78
CA GLU A 306 1.13 10.24 -9.38
C GLU A 306 -0.10 9.86 -8.52
N VAL A 307 -1.31 9.95 -9.06
CA VAL A 307 -2.52 9.41 -8.40
C VAL A 307 -2.39 7.90 -8.18
N ARG A 308 -1.93 7.13 -9.17
CA ARG A 308 -1.65 5.68 -9.02
C ARG A 308 -0.65 5.37 -7.91
N GLN A 309 0.44 6.14 -7.80
CA GLN A 309 1.44 5.95 -6.74
C GLN A 309 0.85 6.20 -5.35
N LYS A 310 -0.10 7.14 -5.20
CA LYS A 310 -0.79 7.40 -3.94
C LYS A 310 -1.91 6.41 -3.64
N LEU A 311 -2.53 5.87 -4.67
CA LEU A 311 -3.49 4.77 -4.59
C LEU A 311 -2.81 3.50 -4.03
N GLN A 312 -1.68 3.11 -4.62
CA GLN A 312 -0.88 1.97 -4.14
C GLN A 312 -0.43 2.12 -2.68
N LEU A 313 -0.16 3.35 -2.22
CA LEU A 313 0.16 3.60 -0.81
C LEU A 313 -1.05 3.31 0.09
N LEU A 314 -2.25 3.76 -0.28
CA LEU A 314 -3.47 3.50 0.49
C LEU A 314 -3.86 2.01 0.49
N GLU A 315 -3.61 1.30 -0.62
CA GLU A 315 -3.79 -0.15 -0.71
C GLU A 315 -2.82 -0.89 0.23
N ALA A 316 -1.52 -0.58 0.16
CA ALA A 316 -0.52 -1.17 1.06
C ALA A 316 -0.79 -0.87 2.53
N LEU A 317 -1.20 0.35 2.87
CA LEU A 317 -1.62 0.72 4.22
C LEU A 317 -2.86 -0.08 4.69
N GLY A 318 -3.79 -0.41 3.79
CA GLY A 318 -4.97 -1.24 4.09
C GLY A 318 -4.70 -2.75 4.16
N ASP A 319 -3.65 -3.25 3.49
CA ASP A 319 -3.16 -4.63 3.69
C ASP A 319 -2.35 -4.75 4.99
N ILE A 320 -1.59 -3.71 5.34
CA ILE A 320 -0.84 -3.64 6.61
C ILE A 320 -1.77 -3.46 7.81
N GLU A 321 -2.82 -2.63 7.73
CA GLU A 321 -3.81 -2.49 8.80
C GLU A 321 -4.49 -3.84 9.09
N ALA A 322 -4.92 -4.53 8.03
CA ALA A 322 -5.45 -5.89 8.11
C ALA A 322 -4.44 -6.87 8.75
N ALA A 323 -3.15 -6.77 8.40
CA ALA A 323 -2.10 -7.58 8.99
C ALA A 323 -1.91 -7.29 10.47
N MET A 324 -1.83 -6.01 10.84
CA MET A 324 -1.66 -5.56 12.23
C MET A 324 -2.84 -5.98 13.12
N THR A 325 -4.07 -6.00 12.60
CA THR A 325 -5.23 -6.51 13.35
C THR A 325 -5.03 -7.98 13.74
N PHE A 326 -4.81 -8.89 12.78
CA PHE A 326 -4.68 -10.32 13.11
C PHE A 326 -3.38 -10.63 13.85
N LEU A 327 -2.31 -9.83 13.68
CA LEU A 327 -1.07 -9.99 14.43
C LEU A 327 -1.25 -9.66 15.93
N LYS A 328 -2.15 -8.73 16.28
CA LYS A 328 -2.55 -8.50 17.68
C LYS A 328 -3.29 -9.72 18.22
N ASP A 329 -4.26 -10.25 17.49
CA ASP A 329 -5.04 -11.44 17.89
C ASP A 329 -4.12 -12.67 18.10
N ALA A 330 -3.18 -12.89 17.19
CA ALA A 330 -2.20 -13.99 17.25
C ALA A 330 -1.22 -13.87 18.43
N ALA A 331 -0.99 -12.68 18.98
CA ALA A 331 -0.08 -12.46 20.11
C ALA A 331 -0.72 -12.80 21.47
N LEU A 332 -2.01 -13.11 21.51
CA LEU A 332 -2.74 -13.50 22.72
C LEU A 332 -2.63 -15.02 23.05
N ASP A 333 -2.17 -15.85 22.11
CA ASP A 333 -1.95 -17.28 22.31
C ASP A 333 -0.54 -17.55 22.86
N ASP A 334 -0.42 -17.74 24.18
CA ASP A 334 0.86 -17.96 24.85
C ASP A 334 1.30 -19.44 24.93
N GLY A 335 0.55 -20.34 24.32
CA GLY A 335 0.79 -21.79 24.30
C GLY A 335 1.60 -22.31 23.11
N LEU A 336 1.88 -21.48 22.09
CA LEU A 336 2.47 -21.87 20.82
C LEU A 336 3.78 -21.13 20.49
N HIS A 337 4.52 -21.63 19.51
CA HIS A 337 5.60 -20.86 18.89
C HIS A 337 5.02 -19.67 18.09
N PRO A 338 5.61 -18.46 18.11
CA PRO A 338 5.01 -17.27 17.48
C PRO A 338 4.69 -17.40 15.98
N ALA A 339 5.45 -18.20 15.22
CA ALA A 339 5.12 -18.46 13.82
C ALA A 339 3.84 -19.31 13.67
N ASP A 340 3.57 -20.20 14.62
CA ASP A 340 2.44 -21.13 14.60
C ASP A 340 1.15 -20.39 14.95
N SER A 341 1.18 -19.47 15.92
CA SER A 341 0.06 -18.57 16.23
C SER A 341 -0.30 -17.68 15.03
N LYS A 342 0.73 -17.08 14.39
CA LYS A 342 0.55 -16.27 13.17
C LYS A 342 -0.03 -17.09 12.02
N TYR A 343 0.46 -18.30 11.80
CA TYR A 343 -0.04 -19.22 10.78
C TYR A 343 -1.52 -19.57 11.00
N LYS A 344 -1.90 -19.96 12.22
CA LYS A 344 -3.30 -20.25 12.58
C LYS A 344 -4.21 -19.05 12.33
N ALA A 345 -3.78 -17.84 12.70
CA ALA A 345 -4.53 -16.60 12.49
C ALA A 345 -4.67 -16.17 11.02
N MET A 346 -3.81 -16.64 10.11
CA MET A 346 -4.02 -16.45 8.67
C MET A 346 -5.23 -17.23 8.13
N HIS A 347 -5.70 -18.27 8.83
CA HIS A 347 -6.77 -19.16 8.37
C HIS A 347 -6.57 -19.61 6.90
N CYS A 348 -5.36 -20.06 6.59
CA CYS A 348 -4.95 -20.53 5.27
C CYS A 348 -4.00 -21.72 5.48
N ASP A 349 -4.35 -22.89 4.97
CA ASP A 349 -3.47 -24.06 5.01
C ASP A 349 -2.42 -23.91 3.92
N ILE A 350 -1.14 -23.94 4.28
CA ILE A 350 -0.01 -23.72 3.37
C ILE A 350 0.96 -24.89 3.49
N LYS A 351 1.24 -25.55 2.36
CA LYS A 351 2.12 -26.74 2.30
C LYS A 351 3.14 -26.58 1.18
N PRO A 352 4.43 -26.89 1.41
CA PRO A 352 5.43 -26.86 0.35
C PRO A 352 5.15 -27.96 -0.67
N ILE A 353 5.42 -27.69 -1.94
CA ILE A 353 5.41 -28.71 -3.01
C ILE A 353 6.83 -29.21 -3.22
N ALA A 354 7.03 -30.53 -3.36
CA ALA A 354 8.34 -31.07 -3.66
C ALA A 354 8.73 -30.75 -5.10
N SER A 355 10.01 -30.50 -5.35
CA SER A 355 10.50 -30.16 -6.70
C SER A 355 10.31 -31.30 -7.72
N THR A 356 10.06 -32.52 -7.26
CA THR A 356 9.74 -33.69 -8.08
C THR A 356 8.28 -33.79 -8.52
N ASP A 357 7.36 -33.02 -7.93
CA ASP A 357 5.92 -33.13 -8.21
C ASP A 357 5.54 -32.55 -9.58
N GLU A 358 4.55 -33.17 -10.23
CA GLU A 358 4.02 -32.72 -11.53
C GLU A 358 3.56 -31.25 -11.49
N GLU A 359 2.96 -30.82 -10.38
CA GLU A 359 2.48 -29.44 -10.20
C GLU A 359 3.64 -28.44 -10.05
N TYR A 360 4.70 -28.80 -9.30
CA TYR A 360 5.90 -27.97 -9.19
C TYR A 360 6.54 -27.74 -10.56
N GLN A 361 6.66 -28.81 -11.34
CA GLN A 361 7.24 -28.78 -12.69
C GLN A 361 6.37 -27.97 -13.66
N LEU A 362 5.05 -28.13 -13.61
CA LEU A 362 4.11 -27.34 -14.41
C LEU A 362 4.20 -25.85 -14.08
N ILE A 363 4.20 -25.47 -12.80
CA ILE A 363 4.27 -24.07 -12.37
C ILE A 363 5.64 -23.46 -12.68
N SER A 364 6.74 -24.18 -12.48
CA SER A 364 8.09 -23.74 -12.86
C SER A 364 8.23 -23.54 -14.38
N LYS A 365 7.60 -24.42 -15.17
CA LYS A 365 7.48 -24.26 -16.63
C LYS A 365 6.60 -23.05 -16.99
N TYR A 366 5.55 -22.78 -16.24
CA TYR A 366 4.69 -21.61 -16.44
C TYR A 366 5.42 -20.30 -16.16
N VAL A 367 6.22 -20.20 -15.09
CA VAL A 367 7.09 -19.03 -14.82
C VAL A 367 8.11 -18.82 -15.94
N SER A 368 8.80 -19.88 -16.37
CA SER A 368 9.87 -19.77 -17.38
C SER A 368 9.36 -19.45 -18.80
N LEU A 369 8.20 -19.97 -19.21
CA LEU A 369 7.65 -19.74 -20.55
C LEU A 369 6.80 -18.45 -20.67
N ASN A 370 6.27 -17.94 -19.56
CA ASN A 370 5.37 -16.78 -19.55
C ASN A 370 6.06 -15.49 -19.07
N HIS A 371 7.38 -15.42 -19.25
CA HIS A 371 8.16 -14.19 -19.09
C HIS A 371 8.06 -13.32 -20.36
N GLY A 372 7.46 -12.14 -20.23
CA GLY A 372 7.26 -11.18 -21.33
C GLY A 372 8.57 -10.66 -21.90
N LYS A 373 8.68 -10.62 -23.23
CA LYS A 373 9.93 -10.23 -23.93
C LYS A 373 10.37 -8.79 -23.64
N THR A 374 9.43 -7.90 -23.29
CA THR A 374 9.71 -6.51 -22.91
C THR A 374 10.24 -6.37 -21.48
N HIS A 375 10.02 -7.35 -20.59
CA HIS A 375 10.45 -7.27 -19.18
C HIS A 375 11.84 -7.90 -19.03
N SER A 376 12.80 -7.46 -19.87
CA SER A 376 14.11 -8.09 -20.03
C SER A 376 15.14 -7.69 -18.95
N SER A 377 14.85 -6.67 -18.14
CA SER A 377 15.69 -6.11 -17.08
C SER A 377 15.92 -7.05 -15.88
N TYR A 378 15.15 -8.13 -15.77
CA TYR A 378 15.34 -9.17 -14.77
C TYR A 378 14.96 -10.56 -15.29
N LYS A 379 15.41 -11.59 -14.58
CA LYS A 379 14.93 -12.97 -14.66
C LYS A 379 14.27 -13.37 -13.36
N LEU A 380 13.36 -14.35 -13.44
CA LEU A 380 12.70 -14.94 -12.28
C LEU A 380 13.23 -16.34 -12.06
N GLN A 381 13.83 -16.58 -10.89
CA GLN A 381 14.18 -17.91 -10.40
C GLN A 381 13.11 -18.34 -9.39
N VAL A 382 12.49 -19.49 -9.58
CA VAL A 382 11.61 -20.10 -8.56
C VAL A 382 12.49 -20.62 -7.42
N GLU A 383 12.23 -20.18 -6.20
CA GLU A 383 12.90 -20.68 -5.00
C GLU A 383 12.07 -21.76 -4.30
N GLN A 384 10.77 -21.52 -4.14
CA GLN A 384 9.84 -22.43 -3.46
C GLN A 384 8.42 -22.23 -4.00
N ILE A 385 7.65 -23.32 -4.06
CA ILE A 385 6.23 -23.31 -4.38
C ILE A 385 5.47 -23.90 -3.19
N PHE A 386 4.33 -23.29 -2.86
CA PHE A 386 3.41 -23.77 -1.85
C PHE A 386 2.03 -23.96 -2.46
N VAL A 387 1.32 -25.03 -2.08
CA VAL A 387 -0.15 -25.06 -2.16
C VAL A 387 -0.70 -24.17 -1.06
N CYS A 388 -1.75 -23.42 -1.36
CA CYS A 388 -2.47 -22.60 -0.39
C CYS A 388 -3.98 -22.89 -0.47
N GLU A 389 -4.58 -23.25 0.66
CA GLU A 389 -6.01 -23.59 0.76
C GLU A 389 -6.70 -22.80 1.88
N LYS A 390 -7.66 -21.97 1.49
CA LYS A 390 -8.51 -21.20 2.41
C LYS A 390 -9.94 -21.73 2.34
N SER A 391 -10.43 -22.37 3.41
CA SER A 391 -11.76 -23.01 3.44
C SER A 391 -12.88 -22.05 3.02
N ALA A 392 -12.90 -20.85 3.60
CA ALA A 392 -13.84 -19.79 3.26
C ALA A 392 -13.73 -19.26 1.81
N GLU A 393 -12.67 -19.60 1.06
CA GLU A 393 -12.62 -19.42 -0.40
C GLU A 393 -13.22 -20.60 -1.14
N GLN A 394 -12.94 -21.83 -0.71
CA GLN A 394 -13.52 -23.04 -1.33
C GLN A 394 -15.05 -23.01 -1.28
N ASP A 395 -15.62 -22.66 -0.12
CA ASP A 395 -17.07 -22.66 0.11
C ASP A 395 -17.81 -21.61 -0.74
N ARG A 396 -17.19 -20.44 -0.95
CA ARG A 396 -17.80 -19.34 -1.72
C ARG A 396 -17.50 -19.39 -3.21
N PHE A 397 -16.58 -20.26 -3.66
CA PHE A 397 -16.04 -20.20 -5.02
C PHE A 397 -17.11 -20.53 -6.08
N MET A 398 -17.34 -19.60 -7.01
CA MET A 398 -18.37 -19.70 -8.06
C MET A 398 -17.97 -20.64 -9.20
N LYS A 399 -17.59 -21.89 -8.88
CA LYS A 399 -17.08 -22.92 -9.81
C LYS A 399 -18.01 -23.17 -11.01
N SER A 400 -19.31 -23.03 -10.81
CA SER A 400 -20.38 -23.23 -11.81
C SER A 400 -20.37 -22.22 -12.97
N ILE A 401 -19.72 -21.05 -12.80
CA ILE A 401 -19.58 -20.05 -13.86
C ILE A 401 -18.73 -20.56 -15.04
N GLY A 402 -17.82 -21.52 -14.80
CA GLY A 402 -16.97 -22.09 -15.85
C GLY A 402 -15.86 -21.15 -16.33
N ASN A 403 -15.23 -21.50 -17.47
CA ASN A 403 -14.03 -20.85 -18.02
C ASN A 403 -12.99 -20.56 -16.92
N ARG A 404 -12.59 -21.62 -16.19
CA ARG A 404 -11.73 -21.51 -15.02
C ARG A 404 -10.27 -21.53 -15.46
N LYS A 405 -9.53 -20.45 -15.18
CA LYS A 405 -8.11 -20.32 -15.53
C LYS A 405 -7.24 -20.17 -14.30
N LEU A 406 -6.03 -20.71 -14.36
CA LEU A 406 -5.00 -20.49 -13.36
C LEU A 406 -4.16 -19.27 -13.79
N LEU A 407 -4.33 -18.15 -13.09
CA LEU A 407 -3.78 -16.85 -13.50
C LEU A 407 -2.93 -16.19 -12.41
N TRP A 408 -1.96 -15.38 -12.86
CA TRP A 408 -0.97 -14.74 -12.01
C TRP A 408 -1.49 -13.44 -11.40
N HIS A 409 -1.30 -13.29 -10.09
CA HIS A 409 -1.39 -12.01 -9.38
C HIS A 409 -0.09 -11.78 -8.60
N GLY A 410 0.33 -10.53 -8.43
CA GLY A 410 1.56 -10.15 -7.76
C GLY A 410 1.35 -8.89 -6.94
N SER A 411 2.05 -8.79 -5.82
CA SER A 411 1.92 -7.69 -4.87
C SER A 411 3.19 -7.55 -4.03
N ARG A 412 3.38 -6.38 -3.40
CA ARG A 412 4.52 -6.07 -2.52
C ARG A 412 4.59 -7.07 -1.36
N LEU A 413 5.80 -7.41 -0.89
CA LEU A 413 6.00 -8.32 0.25
C LEU A 413 5.17 -7.94 1.48
N SER A 414 5.08 -6.64 1.78
CA SER A 414 4.29 -6.05 2.88
C SER A 414 2.80 -6.43 2.88
N ASN A 415 2.24 -6.79 1.72
CA ASN A 415 0.81 -6.96 1.55
C ASN A 415 0.36 -8.41 1.78
N TRP A 416 1.29 -9.37 1.76
CA TRP A 416 0.94 -10.80 1.74
C TRP A 416 0.35 -11.32 3.06
N ALA A 417 0.67 -10.72 4.21
CA ALA A 417 -0.04 -11.02 5.45
C ALA A 417 -1.54 -10.66 5.34
N GLY A 418 -1.88 -9.50 4.78
CA GLY A 418 -3.27 -9.10 4.52
C GLY A 418 -3.96 -10.00 3.50
N ILE A 419 -3.28 -10.33 2.39
CA ILE A 419 -3.81 -11.20 1.32
C ILE A 419 -4.02 -12.64 1.80
N LEU A 420 -3.10 -13.23 2.57
CA LEU A 420 -3.25 -14.61 3.07
C LEU A 420 -4.33 -14.71 4.15
N SER A 421 -4.47 -13.68 5.00
CA SER A 421 -5.51 -13.64 6.04
C SER A 421 -6.92 -13.36 5.50
N GLN A 422 -7.10 -12.42 4.57
CA GLN A 422 -8.42 -11.98 4.10
C GLN A 422 -8.79 -12.42 2.67
N GLY A 423 -7.83 -12.92 1.89
CA GLY A 423 -7.98 -13.15 0.45
C GLY A 423 -7.77 -11.90 -0.39
N LEU A 424 -7.84 -12.03 -1.73
CA LEU A 424 -7.77 -10.89 -2.64
C LEU A 424 -9.06 -10.03 -2.56
N ARG A 425 -8.89 -8.72 -2.42
CA ARG A 425 -9.97 -7.75 -2.20
C ARG A 425 -10.14 -6.84 -3.42
N ILE A 426 -11.36 -6.37 -3.66
CA ILE A 426 -11.63 -5.28 -4.61
C ILE A 426 -11.38 -3.95 -3.90
N ALA A 427 -10.80 -2.98 -4.61
CA ALA A 427 -10.57 -1.64 -4.10
C ALA A 427 -11.88 -0.99 -3.57
N PRO A 428 -11.85 -0.30 -2.43
CA PRO A 428 -13.07 0.14 -1.75
C PRO A 428 -13.91 1.12 -2.59
N PRO A 429 -15.23 1.25 -2.32
CA PRO A 429 -16.11 2.19 -3.03
C PRO A 429 -15.57 3.63 -3.07
N GLU A 430 -14.87 4.06 -2.02
CA GLU A 430 -14.24 5.37 -1.86
C GLU A 430 -12.94 5.54 -2.65
N ALA A 431 -12.33 4.47 -3.18
CA ALA A 431 -11.11 4.58 -3.98
C ALA A 431 -11.39 5.23 -5.35
N PRO A 432 -10.48 6.11 -5.86
CA PRO A 432 -10.57 6.64 -7.21
C PRO A 432 -10.47 5.52 -8.23
N VAL A 433 -11.20 5.65 -9.34
CA VAL A 433 -11.12 4.70 -10.46
C VAL A 433 -9.80 4.86 -11.23
N THR A 434 -9.20 6.06 -11.20
CA THR A 434 -7.91 6.34 -11.83
C THR A 434 -6.80 5.51 -11.21
N GLY A 435 -6.40 4.50 -11.98
CA GLY A 435 -5.40 3.50 -11.61
C GLY A 435 -5.79 2.09 -12.02
N TYR A 436 -7.08 1.85 -12.20
CA TYR A 436 -7.62 0.58 -12.65
C TYR A 436 -8.09 0.71 -14.10
N MET A 437 -7.36 0.12 -15.06
CA MET A 437 -7.58 0.29 -16.51
C MET A 437 -9.00 -0.12 -16.97
N PHE A 438 -9.63 -1.02 -16.22
CA PHE A 438 -10.95 -1.60 -16.48
C PHE A 438 -11.89 -1.47 -15.26
N GLY A 439 -11.78 -0.40 -14.48
CA GLY A 439 -12.59 -0.20 -13.27
C GLY A 439 -12.16 -1.08 -12.09
N LYS A 440 -12.85 -0.95 -10.95
CA LYS A 440 -12.42 -1.56 -9.67
C LYS A 440 -12.79 -3.03 -9.60
N GLY A 441 -11.81 -3.91 -9.77
CA GLY A 441 -11.93 -5.36 -9.68
C GLY A 441 -10.63 -6.02 -9.22
N ILE A 442 -10.57 -7.35 -9.21
CA ILE A 442 -9.35 -8.11 -8.94
C ILE A 442 -8.66 -8.42 -10.27
N TYR A 443 -7.42 -7.95 -10.42
CA TYR A 443 -6.65 -8.00 -11.67
C TYR A 443 -5.69 -9.21 -11.68
N PHE A 444 -5.67 -9.92 -12.81
CA PHE A 444 -4.80 -11.05 -13.09
C PHE A 444 -4.17 -10.96 -14.49
N ALA A 445 -3.02 -11.61 -14.68
CA ALA A 445 -2.37 -11.78 -15.97
C ALA A 445 -2.14 -13.26 -16.30
N ASP A 446 -2.03 -13.60 -17.59
CA ASP A 446 -1.51 -14.88 -18.07
C ASP A 446 0.02 -14.88 -18.27
N MET A 447 0.66 -13.72 -18.07
CA MET A 447 2.11 -13.53 -18.13
C MET A 447 2.68 -13.25 -16.74
N CYS A 448 3.54 -14.15 -16.23
CA CYS A 448 4.05 -14.06 -14.86
C CYS A 448 4.89 -12.78 -14.64
N SER A 449 5.66 -12.35 -15.63
CA SER A 449 6.48 -11.13 -15.52
C SER A 449 5.64 -9.85 -15.48
N LYS A 450 4.38 -9.88 -15.93
CA LYS A 450 3.48 -8.73 -15.79
C LYS A 450 3.02 -8.59 -14.35
N SER A 451 2.62 -9.68 -13.72
CA SER A 451 2.30 -9.69 -12.29
C SER A 451 3.55 -9.47 -11.41
N ALA A 452 4.73 -9.91 -11.85
CA ALA A 452 5.99 -9.73 -11.12
C ALA A 452 6.42 -8.26 -10.96
N ASN A 453 6.07 -7.38 -11.91
CA ASN A 453 6.33 -5.93 -11.76
C ASN A 453 5.62 -5.35 -10.52
N TYR A 454 4.50 -5.93 -10.08
CA TYR A 454 3.76 -5.50 -8.88
C TYR A 454 4.41 -5.98 -7.56
N CYS A 455 5.38 -6.90 -7.60
CA CYS A 455 6.17 -7.27 -6.41
C CYS A 455 7.07 -6.13 -5.93
N MET A 456 7.44 -5.19 -6.82
CA MET A 456 8.31 -4.03 -6.54
C MET A 456 9.68 -4.44 -5.96
N ALA A 457 10.21 -5.58 -6.42
CA ALA A 457 11.54 -6.05 -6.06
C ALA A 457 12.64 -5.12 -6.61
N SER A 458 13.83 -5.16 -6.01
CA SER A 458 14.98 -4.33 -6.39
C SER A 458 16.30 -5.07 -6.19
N CYS A 459 17.41 -4.49 -6.66
CA CYS A 459 18.74 -5.04 -6.40
C CYS A 459 19.10 -5.13 -4.90
N ALA A 460 18.40 -4.39 -4.03
CA ALA A 460 18.59 -4.45 -2.58
C ALA A 460 17.67 -5.51 -1.92
N ASN A 461 16.45 -5.67 -2.43
CA ASN A 461 15.52 -6.72 -2.00
C ASN A 461 15.01 -7.50 -3.21
N THR A 462 15.67 -8.63 -3.50
CA THR A 462 15.43 -9.47 -4.68
C THR A 462 14.36 -10.53 -4.47
N THR A 463 13.80 -10.67 -3.26
CA THR A 463 12.73 -11.64 -3.00
C THR A 463 11.38 -11.06 -3.41
N GLY A 464 10.56 -11.86 -4.09
CA GLY A 464 9.15 -11.54 -4.32
C GLY A 464 8.25 -12.75 -4.16
N LEU A 465 6.98 -12.48 -3.95
CA LEU A 465 5.92 -13.47 -3.91
C LEU A 465 4.94 -13.19 -5.05
N LEU A 466 4.60 -14.26 -5.77
CA LEU A 466 3.57 -14.31 -6.80
C LEU A 466 2.53 -15.32 -6.37
N THR A 467 1.27 -15.12 -6.75
CA THR A 467 0.23 -16.13 -6.58
C THR A 467 -0.36 -16.58 -7.90
N LEU A 468 -0.74 -17.86 -7.93
CA LEU A 468 -1.65 -18.42 -8.90
C LEU A 468 -3.00 -18.66 -8.23
N CYS A 469 -4.03 -18.03 -8.77
CA CYS A 469 -5.42 -18.22 -8.35
C CYS A 469 -6.21 -18.97 -9.43
N GLU A 470 -7.14 -19.82 -9.01
CA GLU A 470 -8.20 -20.35 -9.86
C GLU A 470 -9.27 -19.25 -10.01
N VAL A 471 -9.43 -18.73 -11.23
CA VAL A 471 -10.34 -17.62 -11.53
C VAL A 471 -11.46 -18.12 -12.44
N ALA A 472 -12.70 -18.07 -11.96
CA ALA A 472 -13.90 -18.43 -12.72
C ALA A 472 -14.37 -17.24 -13.58
N LEU A 473 -13.84 -17.16 -14.81
CA LEU A 473 -14.05 -16.01 -15.70
C LEU A 473 -15.46 -15.98 -16.31
N GLY A 474 -16.07 -17.15 -16.54
CA GLY A 474 -17.31 -17.26 -17.32
C GLY A 474 -17.16 -16.67 -18.72
N THR A 475 -18.18 -15.96 -19.19
CA THR A 475 -18.10 -15.18 -20.42
C THR A 475 -17.38 -13.85 -20.14
N SER A 476 -16.20 -13.65 -20.73
CA SER A 476 -15.42 -12.42 -20.60
C SER A 476 -15.80 -11.38 -21.67
N LYS A 477 -16.05 -10.13 -21.26
CA LYS A 477 -16.16 -8.97 -22.17
C LYS A 477 -14.76 -8.62 -22.63
N GLU A 478 -14.44 -8.84 -23.91
CA GLU A 478 -13.16 -8.42 -24.46
C GLU A 478 -13.13 -6.90 -24.68
N LEU A 479 -12.05 -6.27 -24.24
CA LEU A 479 -11.79 -4.84 -24.41
C LEU A 479 -10.40 -4.63 -25.02
N LEU A 480 -10.33 -3.77 -26.03
CA LEU A 480 -9.10 -3.50 -26.80
C LEU A 480 -8.39 -2.19 -26.36
N GLN A 481 -9.08 -1.40 -25.54
CA GLN A 481 -8.75 -0.07 -25.05
C GLN A 481 -9.23 0.04 -23.60
N ALA A 482 -8.62 0.92 -22.80
CA ALA A 482 -9.04 1.17 -21.42
C ALA A 482 -10.50 1.63 -21.33
N ASP A 483 -11.23 1.12 -20.34
CA ASP A 483 -12.63 1.46 -20.05
C ASP A 483 -12.81 1.51 -18.53
N TYR A 484 -12.67 2.71 -17.98
CA TYR A 484 -12.78 2.96 -16.55
C TYR A 484 -14.17 2.62 -15.96
N GLN A 485 -15.18 2.31 -16.78
CA GLN A 485 -16.51 1.88 -16.34
C GLN A 485 -16.81 0.41 -16.68
N ALA A 486 -15.79 -0.40 -16.97
CA ALA A 486 -15.96 -1.80 -17.34
C ALA A 486 -16.42 -2.72 -16.19
N ASP A 487 -16.42 -2.22 -14.95
CA ASP A 487 -17.07 -2.81 -13.77
C ASP A 487 -18.59 -2.91 -13.94
N LYS A 488 -19.19 -2.03 -14.75
CA LYS A 488 -20.59 -2.12 -15.19
C LYS A 488 -20.74 -3.14 -16.32
N LEU A 489 -20.54 -4.42 -15.98
CA LEU A 489 -20.69 -5.53 -16.92
C LEU A 489 -22.10 -5.56 -17.56
N PRO A 490 -22.20 -5.66 -18.90
CA PRO A 490 -23.47 -5.94 -19.56
C PRO A 490 -23.99 -7.34 -19.20
N SER A 491 -25.30 -7.53 -19.30
CA SER A 491 -25.93 -8.84 -19.07
C SER A 491 -25.29 -9.93 -19.94
N GLY A 492 -25.06 -11.10 -19.36
CA GLY A 492 -24.38 -12.24 -20.00
C GLY A 492 -22.87 -12.34 -19.74
N TYR A 493 -22.21 -11.28 -19.27
CA TYR A 493 -20.78 -11.29 -18.93
C TYR A 493 -20.52 -11.43 -17.42
N GLN A 494 -19.41 -12.07 -17.05
CA GLN A 494 -18.98 -12.27 -15.65
C GLN A 494 -17.55 -11.76 -15.39
N SER A 495 -16.81 -11.38 -16.42
CA SER A 495 -15.45 -10.84 -16.30
C SER A 495 -15.13 -9.91 -17.46
N VAL A 496 -14.02 -9.19 -17.36
CA VAL A 496 -13.39 -8.47 -18.48
C VAL A 496 -12.09 -9.17 -18.86
N LYS A 497 -11.79 -9.16 -20.16
CA LYS A 497 -10.47 -9.50 -20.70
C LYS A 497 -9.93 -8.29 -21.46
N GLY A 498 -8.94 -7.61 -20.89
CA GLY A 498 -8.11 -6.66 -21.64
C GLY A 498 -7.26 -7.45 -22.63
N VAL A 499 -7.40 -7.18 -23.93
CA VAL A 499 -6.73 -7.96 -24.98
C VAL A 499 -5.36 -7.34 -25.29
N GLY A 500 -4.29 -8.08 -25.01
CA GLY A 500 -2.92 -7.68 -25.29
C GLY A 500 -2.44 -8.02 -26.70
N THR A 501 -1.46 -7.26 -27.18
CA THR A 501 -0.72 -7.56 -28.43
C THR A 501 0.14 -8.82 -28.35
N MET A 502 0.51 -9.25 -27.14
CA MET A 502 1.23 -10.50 -26.85
C MET A 502 0.42 -11.37 -25.87
N ALA A 503 0.18 -12.62 -26.23
CA ALA A 503 -0.58 -13.57 -25.42
C ALA A 503 -0.04 -15.01 -25.56
N PRO A 504 -0.16 -15.88 -24.55
CA PRO A 504 0.09 -17.32 -24.68
C PRO A 504 -0.80 -17.96 -25.76
N VAL A 505 -0.25 -18.91 -26.51
CA VAL A 505 -0.97 -19.57 -27.61
C VAL A 505 -1.99 -20.56 -27.05
N GLU A 506 -3.22 -20.54 -27.56
CA GLU A 506 -4.28 -21.42 -27.06
C GLU A 506 -3.97 -22.92 -27.24
N SER A 507 -3.23 -23.30 -28.28
CA SER A 507 -2.76 -24.67 -28.50
C SER A 507 -1.76 -25.19 -27.46
N ASN A 508 -1.15 -24.29 -26.67
CA ASN A 508 -0.17 -24.66 -25.64
C ASN A 508 -0.81 -24.82 -24.26
N GLN A 509 -2.12 -24.56 -24.14
CA GLN A 509 -2.84 -24.66 -22.87
C GLN A 509 -2.76 -26.08 -22.29
N VAL A 510 -2.49 -26.15 -20.99
CA VAL A 510 -2.53 -27.40 -20.22
C VAL A 510 -3.80 -27.40 -19.37
N VAL A 511 -4.54 -28.50 -19.38
CA VAL A 511 -5.72 -28.68 -18.52
C VAL A 511 -5.32 -29.55 -17.34
N MET A 512 -5.53 -29.05 -16.12
CA MET A 512 -5.25 -29.78 -14.89
C MET A 512 -6.32 -30.86 -14.62
N LYS A 513 -6.02 -31.81 -13.72
CA LYS A 513 -6.88 -32.97 -13.40
C LYS A 513 -8.29 -32.58 -12.92
N ASP A 514 -8.45 -31.36 -12.39
CA ASP A 514 -9.71 -30.76 -11.92
C ASP A 514 -10.45 -29.91 -13.00
N GLY A 515 -9.90 -29.83 -14.21
CA GLY A 515 -10.43 -29.06 -15.34
C GLY A 515 -10.05 -27.58 -15.35
N VAL A 516 -9.09 -27.13 -14.53
CA VAL A 516 -8.56 -25.75 -14.60
C VAL A 516 -7.58 -25.61 -15.77
N VAL A 517 -7.68 -24.51 -16.53
CA VAL A 517 -6.84 -24.22 -17.69
C VAL A 517 -5.63 -23.38 -17.30
N VAL A 518 -4.42 -23.84 -17.63
CA VAL A 518 -3.16 -23.12 -17.49
C VAL A 518 -2.73 -22.57 -18.86
N PRO A 519 -2.76 -21.24 -19.10
CA PRO A 519 -2.37 -20.62 -20.37
C PRO A 519 -0.84 -20.56 -20.54
N LEU A 520 -0.25 -21.73 -20.78
CA LEU A 520 1.19 -21.90 -20.94
C LEU A 520 1.71 -21.23 -22.22
N GLY A 521 2.87 -20.58 -22.11
CA GLY A 521 3.55 -19.88 -23.20
C GLY A 521 4.31 -20.79 -24.17
N PRO A 522 5.24 -20.25 -24.96
CA PRO A 522 5.61 -18.83 -25.03
C PRO A 522 4.49 -17.95 -25.60
N ALA A 523 4.55 -16.65 -25.35
CA ALA A 523 3.63 -15.69 -25.94
C ALA A 523 3.92 -15.42 -27.43
N SER A 524 2.87 -15.36 -28.24
CA SER A 524 2.87 -14.94 -29.64
C SER A 524 2.14 -13.62 -29.83
N SER A 525 2.35 -12.94 -30.96
CA SER A 525 1.59 -11.73 -31.31
C SER A 525 0.13 -12.06 -31.63
N ALA A 526 -0.79 -11.27 -31.10
CA ALA A 526 -2.21 -11.37 -31.38
C ALA A 526 -2.54 -10.90 -32.81
N THR A 527 -3.53 -11.53 -33.44
CA THR A 527 -3.97 -11.20 -34.81
C THR A 527 -4.92 -9.99 -34.88
N LYS A 528 -5.48 -9.56 -33.73
CA LYS A 528 -6.43 -8.45 -33.62
C LYS A 528 -5.70 -7.09 -33.78
N LYS A 529 -6.33 -6.16 -34.50
CA LYS A 529 -5.85 -4.78 -34.69
C LYS A 529 -6.51 -3.83 -33.68
N GLY A 530 -5.88 -2.69 -33.40
CA GLY A 530 -6.43 -1.67 -32.51
C GLY A 530 -6.29 -1.97 -31.01
N LEU A 531 -5.37 -2.86 -30.64
CA LEU A 531 -5.02 -3.17 -29.26
C LEU A 531 -4.12 -2.06 -28.69
N SER A 532 -4.39 -1.59 -27.48
CA SER A 532 -3.48 -0.70 -26.74
C SER A 532 -2.58 -1.42 -25.73
N LEU A 533 -2.96 -2.60 -25.24
CA LEU A 533 -2.21 -3.32 -24.21
C LEU A 533 -1.06 -4.13 -24.81
N LEU A 534 0.08 -4.18 -24.12
CA LEU A 534 1.17 -5.11 -24.47
C LEU A 534 0.81 -6.58 -24.17
N TYR A 535 0.25 -6.87 -22.99
CA TYR A 535 -0.15 -8.23 -22.57
C TYR A 535 -1.57 -8.24 -22.02
N ASN A 536 -2.23 -9.42 -22.07
CA ASN A 536 -3.59 -9.59 -21.57
C ASN A 536 -3.73 -9.18 -20.09
N GLU A 537 -4.96 -8.83 -19.73
CA GLU A 537 -5.43 -8.74 -18.34
C GLU A 537 -6.78 -9.43 -18.22
N TYR A 538 -7.04 -10.02 -17.05
CA TYR A 538 -8.30 -10.62 -16.70
C TYR A 538 -8.78 -9.98 -15.40
N ILE A 539 -10.01 -9.48 -15.41
CA ILE A 539 -10.58 -8.72 -14.29
C ILE A 539 -11.92 -9.33 -13.91
N VAL A 540 -12.07 -9.63 -12.62
CA VAL A 540 -13.33 -10.08 -12.02
C VAL A 540 -13.81 -9.06 -10.98
N TYR A 541 -15.12 -8.87 -10.93
CA TYR A 541 -15.77 -7.85 -10.08
C TYR A 541 -16.52 -8.46 -8.90
N ASN A 542 -16.35 -9.76 -8.65
CA ASN A 542 -16.84 -10.45 -7.47
C ASN A 542 -15.70 -11.32 -6.88
N PRO A 543 -15.29 -11.11 -5.60
CA PRO A 543 -14.26 -11.92 -4.94
C PRO A 543 -14.60 -13.42 -4.85
N ALA A 544 -15.87 -13.82 -4.99
CA ALA A 544 -16.30 -15.21 -5.06
C ALA A 544 -15.91 -15.92 -6.39
N GLN A 545 -15.47 -15.18 -7.40
CA GLN A 545 -14.90 -15.74 -8.64
C GLN A 545 -13.42 -16.14 -8.52
N VAL A 546 -12.81 -15.96 -7.35
CA VAL A 546 -11.39 -16.20 -7.10
C VAL A 546 -11.21 -17.20 -5.96
N ARG A 547 -10.31 -18.16 -6.16
CA ARG A 547 -9.78 -19.03 -5.11
C ARG A 547 -8.26 -19.09 -5.23
N LEU A 548 -7.56 -18.83 -4.13
CA LEU A 548 -6.12 -19.03 -4.00
C LEU A 548 -5.77 -20.51 -4.21
N ARG A 549 -4.70 -20.79 -4.95
CA ARG A 549 -4.23 -22.18 -5.22
C ARG A 549 -2.77 -22.38 -4.89
N TYR A 550 -1.90 -21.51 -5.37
CA TYR A 550 -0.46 -21.62 -5.15
C TYR A 550 0.17 -20.27 -4.82
N LEU A 551 1.14 -20.28 -3.92
CA LEU A 551 2.05 -19.16 -3.67
C LEU A 551 3.45 -19.57 -4.16
N VAL A 552 4.06 -18.72 -4.98
CA VAL A 552 5.34 -18.95 -5.64
C VAL A 552 6.33 -17.92 -5.11
N LYS A 553 7.31 -18.37 -4.34
CA LYS A 553 8.45 -17.56 -3.92
C LYS A 553 9.45 -17.51 -5.06
N VAL A 554 9.74 -16.31 -5.53
CA VAL A 554 10.69 -16.06 -6.62
C VAL A 554 11.80 -15.12 -6.18
N LYS A 555 12.97 -15.31 -6.78
CA LYS A 555 14.09 -14.40 -6.73
C LYS A 555 14.22 -13.66 -8.06
N PHE A 556 14.31 -12.34 -7.99
CA PHE A 556 14.56 -11.46 -9.11
C PHE A 556 16.07 -11.35 -9.32
N ASP A 557 16.56 -11.87 -10.44
CA ASP A 557 17.93 -11.69 -10.89
C ASP A 557 18.00 -10.53 -11.89
N PHE A 558 18.37 -9.35 -11.40
CA PHE A 558 18.46 -8.12 -12.19
C PHE A 558 19.73 -8.10 -13.05
N SER A 559 19.58 -7.86 -14.35
CA SER A 559 20.73 -7.70 -15.25
C SER A 559 21.53 -6.44 -14.86
N ARG A 560 22.81 -6.62 -14.57
CA ARG A 560 23.77 -5.53 -14.27
C ARG A 560 24.30 -4.83 -15.52
#